data_AF-A0A971BDT5-F1
#
_entry.id   AF-A0A971BDT5-F1
#
_cell.length_a   1.000
_cell.length_b   1.000
_cell.length_c   1.000
_cell.angle_alpha   90.00
_cell.angle_beta   90.00
_cell.angle_gamma   90.00
#
_symmetry.space_group_name_H-M   'P 1'
#
loop_
_entity.id
_entity.type
_entity.pdbx_description
1 polymer ?
#
loop_
_entity_poly.entity_id
_entity_poly.type
_entity_poly.pdbx_seq_one_letter_code
_entity_poly.pdbx_strand_id
1 'polypeptide(L)' 'QIHGGYGYIEEYPVCRFYRDAKILTIGEGTDEVQQMVIARALGA' A
#
# COMPACT_ATOMS: atom_id res chain seq x y z
N GLN A 1 -1.71 -14.57 1.36
CA GLN A 1 -0.87 -14.71 2.56
C GLN A 1 -0.08 -16.01 2.44
N ILE A 2 1.21 -15.97 2.07
CA ILE A 2 2.06 -17.17 1.89
C ILE A 2 2.83 -17.50 3.18
N HIS A 3 3.23 -16.47 3.93
CA HIS A 3 4.06 -16.60 5.13
C HIS A 3 3.32 -17.08 6.39
N GLY A 4 2.01 -17.33 6.33
CA GLY A 4 1.21 -17.74 7.49
C GLY A 4 1.44 -16.85 8.71
N GLY A 5 1.64 -17.46 9.88
CA GLY A 5 1.95 -16.77 11.14
C GLY A 5 3.27 -15.98 11.14
N TYR A 6 4.26 -16.36 10.33
CA TYR A 6 5.50 -15.58 10.17
C TYR A 6 5.24 -14.21 9.55
N GLY A 7 4.14 -14.06 8.80
CA GLY A 7 3.69 -12.77 8.29
C GLY A 7 3.22 -11.77 9.35
N TYR A 8 2.97 -12.24 10.58
CA TYR A 8 2.37 -11.44 11.66
C TYR A 8 3.33 -11.20 12.83
N ILE A 9 4.30 -12.09 13.05
CA ILE A 9 5.29 -11.98 14.12
C ILE A 9 6.32 -10.89 13.78
N GLU A 10 6.55 -9.96 14.71
CA GLU A 10 7.40 -8.78 14.49
C GLU A 10 8.89 -9.09 14.31
N GLU A 11 9.35 -10.27 14.72
CA GLU A 11 10.72 -10.74 14.55
C GLU A 11 11.09 -10.98 13.08
N TYR A 12 10.08 -11.18 12.21
CA TYR A 12 10.30 -11.41 10.79
C TYR A 12 10.09 -10.12 9.98
N PRO A 13 10.98 -9.80 9.02
CA PRO A 13 10.93 -8.54 8.27
C PRO A 13 9.66 -8.38 7.43
N VAL A 14 9.00 -9.49 7.09
CA VAL A 14 7.74 -9.50 6.33
C VAL A 14 6.62 -8.70 7.03
N CYS A 15 6.56 -8.72 8.36
CA CYS A 15 5.55 -7.97 9.11
C CYS A 15 5.80 -6.46 8.98
N ARG A 16 7.06 -6.02 9.07
CA ARG A 16 7.46 -4.63 8.82
C ARG A 16 7.12 -4.19 7.39
N PHE A 17 7.52 -4.95 6.37
CA PHE A 17 7.22 -4.60 4.99
C PHE A 17 5.72 -4.49 4.72
N TYR A 18 4.90 -5.35 5.31
CA TYR A 18 3.46 -5.27 5.17
C TYR A 18 2.88 -3.99 5.78
N ARG A 19 3.38 -3.55 6.95
CA ARG A 19 2.96 -2.28 7.56
C ARG A 19 3.43 -1.09 6.74
N ASP A 20 4.69 -1.09 6.32
CA ASP A 20 5.29 0.02 5.56
C ASP A 20 4.59 0.19 4.21
N ALA A 21 4.19 -0.90 3.54
CA ALA A 21 3.45 -0.81 2.27
C ALA A 21 2.11 -0.06 2.39
N LYS A 22 1.49 0.00 3.58
CA LYS A 22 0.23 0.72 3.79
C LYS A 22 0.38 2.24 3.78
N ILE A 23 1.56 2.79 4.10
CA ILE A 23 1.74 4.24 4.04
C ILE A 23 1.74 4.75 2.60
N LEU A 24 2.13 3.90 1.65
CA LEU A 24 2.24 4.26 0.24
C LEU A 24 0.87 4.52 -0.41
N THR A 25 -0.23 4.05 0.18
CA THR A 25 -1.59 4.31 -0.32
C THR A 25 -2.14 5.67 0.14
N ILE A 26 -1.37 6.41 0.94
CA ILE A 26 -1.76 7.70 1.53
C ILE A 26 -0.73 8.77 1.20
N GLY A 27 0.56 8.43 1.31
CA GLY A 27 1.68 9.33 1.02
C GLY A 27 1.63 9.85 -0.42
N GLU A 28 2.00 11.12 -0.61
CA GLU A 28 2.05 11.78 -1.93
C GLU A 28 0.69 11.84 -2.69
N GLY A 29 -0.41 11.52 -2.00
CA GLY A 29 -1.77 11.50 -2.53
C GLY A 29 -2.39 10.13 -2.33
N THR A 30 -3.63 10.08 -1.84
CA THR A 30 -4.32 8.81 -1.62
C THR A 30 -4.61 8.12 -2.95
N ASP A 31 -4.83 6.81 -2.90
CA ASP A 31 -5.18 6.01 -4.08
C ASP A 31 -6.36 6.63 -4.87
N GLU A 32 -7.37 7.17 -4.19
CA GLU A 32 -8.53 7.82 -4.83
C GLU A 32 -8.15 9.12 -5.54
N VAL A 33 -7.24 9.92 -4.96
CA VAL A 33 -6.75 11.15 -5.59
C VAL A 33 -5.93 10.80 -6.84
N GLN A 34 -5.07 9.79 -6.76
CA GLN A 34 -4.30 9.30 -7.91
C GLN A 34 -5.23 8.82 -9.02
N GLN A 35 -6.26 8.04 -8.69
CA GLN A 35 -7.27 7.60 -9.64
C GLN A 35 -8.01 8.78 -10.29
N MET A 36 -8.39 9.80 -9.51
CA MET A 36 -9.03 11.01 -10.04
C MET A 36 -8.11 11.77 -10.99
N VAL A 37 -6.83 11.92 -10.66
CA VAL A 37 -5.85 12.60 -11.51
C VAL A 37 -5.66 11.83 -12.81
N ILE A 38 -5.53 10.50 -12.76
CA ILE A 38 -5.42 9.65 -13.94
C ILE A 38 -6.69 9.75 -14.80
N ALA A 39 -7.88 9.69 -14.21
CA ALA A 39 -9.14 9.82 -14.94
C ALA A 39 -9.23 11.15 -15.70
N ARG A 40 -8.88 12.26 -15.05
CA ARG A 40 -8.80 13.59 -15.68
C ARG A 40 -7.76 13.64 -16.79
N ALA A 41 -6.59 13.04 -16.59
CA ALA A 41 -5.53 12.99 -17.59
C ALA A 41 -5.93 12.18 -18.84
N LEU A 42 -6.81 11.19 -18.68
CA LEU A 42 -7.34 10.39 -19.78
C LEU A 42 -8.58 11.01 -20.47
N GLY A 43 -9.03 12.20 -20.04
CA GLY A 43 -10.12 12.93 -20.68
C GLY A 43 -11.53 12.54 -20.23
N ALA A 44 -11.67 11.96 -19.03
CA ALA A 44 -12.96 11.79 -18.36
C ALA A 44 -13.43 13.09 -17.70
#